data_AF-A0A7Y9I4R2-F1
#
_entry.id   AF-A0A7Y9I4R2-F1
#
_cell.length_a   1.000
_cell.length_b   1.000
_cell.length_c   1.000
_cell.angle_alpha   90.00
_cell.angle_beta   90.00
_cell.angle_gamma   90.00
#
_symmetry.space_group_name_H-M   'P 1'
#
loop_
_entity.id
_entity.type
_entity.pdbx_description
1 polymer ?
#
loop_
_entity_poly.entity_id
_entity_poly.type
_entity_poly.pdbx_seq_one_letter_code
_entity_poly.pdbx_strand_id
1 'polypeptide(L)'
;MFFDIGPTELLALAVVAVIIFGPERLPQFARKAANLVRYVRTMAGNAQSQLKKELGPGFEDVDFRDLNPKAFIKKHLLDDVEPIVADVKADFAVGTEAGKGLAKDLTDTVNSAKSADGSHVNGSGAMAAAVPARVLTPFDPDAT
;
A
#
# COMPACT_ATOMS: atom_id res chain seq x y z
N MET A 1 2.20 11.84 -10.41
CA MET A 1 2.86 11.34 -9.18
C MET A 1 2.51 9.91 -8.78
N PHE A 2 1.44 9.32 -9.30
CA PHE A 2 1.03 7.96 -8.94
C PHE A 2 1.97 6.83 -9.39
N PHE A 3 2.94 7.11 -10.26
CA PHE A 3 3.86 6.11 -10.81
C PHE A 3 5.20 6.00 -10.07
N ASP A 4 5.45 6.83 -9.05
CA ASP A 4 6.61 6.71 -8.16
C ASP A 4 6.36 5.68 -7.02
N ILE A 5 5.52 4.68 -7.28
CA ILE A 5 5.31 3.56 -6.37
C ILE A 5 6.51 2.62 -6.49
N GLY A 6 7.38 2.65 -5.49
CA GLY A 6 8.45 1.68 -5.33
C GLY A 6 7.92 0.34 -4.81
N PRO A 7 8.76 -0.71 -4.83
CA PRO A 7 8.43 -2.01 -4.25
C PRO A 7 8.01 -1.90 -2.77
N THR A 8 8.63 -0.97 -2.03
CA THR A 8 8.39 -0.73 -0.61
C THR A 8 7.02 -0.10 -0.36
N GLU A 9 6.64 0.90 -1.15
CA GLU A 9 5.34 1.57 -1.08
C GLU A 9 4.21 0.63 -1.48
N LEU A 10 4.46 -0.23 -2.48
CA LEU A 10 3.50 -1.27 -2.88
C LEU A 10 3.27 -2.28 -1.74
N LEU A 11 4.33 -2.65 -1.02
CA LEU A 11 4.21 -3.51 0.16
C LEU A 11 3.41 -2.82 1.28
N ALA A 12 3.69 -1.54 1.55
CA ALA A 12 2.94 -0.77 2.54
C ALA A 12 1.43 -0.69 2.20
N LEU A 13 1.09 -0.42 0.93
CA LEU A 13 -0.29 -0.45 0.46
C LEU A 13 -0.93 -1.82 0.57
N ALA A 14 -0.20 -2.90 0.28
CA ALA A 14 -0.70 -4.26 0.44
C ALA A 14 -1.05 -4.55 1.91
N VAL A 15 -0.20 -4.13 2.85
CA VAL A 15 -0.48 -4.28 4.30
C VAL A 15 -1.73 -3.49 4.70
N VAL A 16 -1.85 -2.22 4.29
CA VAL A 16 -3.03 -1.39 4.56
C VAL A 16 -4.30 -2.05 3.99
N ALA A 17 -4.25 -2.52 2.75
CA ALA A 17 -5.38 -3.19 2.12
C ALA A 17 -5.75 -4.50 2.83
N VAL A 18 -4.76 -5.27 3.31
CA VAL A 18 -5.00 -6.47 4.11
C VAL A 18 -5.66 -6.15 5.45
N ILE A 19 -5.29 -5.05 6.10
CA ILE A 19 -5.92 -4.62 7.36
C ILE A 19 -7.39 -4.22 7.14
N ILE A 20 -7.67 -3.48 6.07
CA ILE A 20 -9.02 -2.97 5.77
C ILE A 20 -9.95 -4.09 5.31
N PHE A 21 -9.51 -4.89 4.35
CA PHE A 21 -10.35 -5.90 3.69
C PHE A 21 -10.19 -7.31 4.27
N GLY A 22 -9.06 -7.59 4.92
CA GLY A 22 -8.67 -8.91 5.40
C GLY A 22 -7.85 -9.71 4.36
N PRO A 23 -6.89 -10.53 4.81
CA PRO A 23 -5.98 -11.28 3.93
C PRO A 23 -6.71 -12.32 3.07
N GLU A 24 -7.86 -12.83 3.53
CA GLU A 24 -8.63 -13.81 2.78
C GLU A 24 -9.52 -13.19 1.69
N ARG A 25 -9.98 -11.95 1.88
CA ARG A 25 -10.95 -11.32 0.96
C ARG A 25 -10.26 -10.64 -0.22
N LEU A 26 -9.10 -10.04 0.01
CA LEU A 26 -8.31 -9.35 -1.01
C LEU A 26 -8.01 -10.22 -2.26
N PRO A 27 -7.48 -11.46 -2.14
CA PRO A 27 -7.24 -12.30 -3.31
C PRO A 27 -8.53 -12.72 -4.01
N GLN A 28 -9.64 -12.88 -3.28
CA GLN A 28 -10.94 -13.19 -3.87
C GLN A 28 -11.48 -12.01 -4.69
N PHE A 29 -11.34 -10.77 -4.20
CA PHE A 29 -11.71 -9.57 -4.94
C PHE A 29 -10.83 -9.35 -6.17
N ALA A 30 -9.51 -9.54 -6.04
CA ALA A 30 -8.57 -9.45 -7.16
C ALA A 30 -8.94 -10.44 -8.28
N ARG A 31 -9.28 -11.69 -7.93
CA ARG A 31 -9.74 -12.71 -8.89
C ARG A 31 -11.04 -12.30 -9.59
N LYS A 32 -12.01 -11.76 -8.84
CA LYS A 32 -13.29 -11.28 -9.41
C LYS A 32 -13.07 -10.12 -10.38
N ALA A 33 -12.23 -9.16 -10.01
CA ALA A 33 -11.87 -8.03 -10.87
C ALA A 33 -11.14 -8.51 -12.13
N ALA A 34 -10.17 -9.42 -12.01
CA ALA A 34 -9.45 -9.99 -13.15
C ALA A 34 -10.40 -10.72 -14.12
N ASN A 35 -11.35 -11.50 -13.58
CA ASN A 35 -12.36 -12.20 -14.38
C ASN A 35 -13.29 -11.21 -15.10
N LEU A 36 -13.71 -10.14 -14.43
CA LEU A 36 -14.51 -9.07 -15.02
C LEU A 36 -13.76 -8.39 -16.18
N VAL A 37 -12.49 -8.03 -15.96
CA VAL A 37 -11.65 -7.42 -16.99
C VAL A 37 -11.49 -8.34 -18.20
N ARG A 38 -11.24 -9.63 -17.97
CA ARG A 38 -11.13 -10.64 -19.04
C ARG A 38 -12.45 -10.79 -19.80
N TYR A 39 -13.57 -10.80 -19.09
CA TYR A 39 -14.90 -10.90 -19.68
C TYR A 39 -15.20 -9.69 -20.57
N VAL A 40 -15.01 -8.47 -20.06
CA VAL A 40 -15.19 -7.22 -20.81
C VAL A 40 -14.29 -7.19 -22.04
N ARG A 41 -13.01 -7.58 -21.89
CA ARG A 41 -12.05 -7.65 -23.01
C ARG A 41 -12.54 -8.58 -24.11
N THR A 42 -13.09 -9.73 -23.75
CA THR A 42 -13.59 -10.73 -24.69
C THR A 42 -14.86 -10.25 -25.38
N MET A 43 -15.80 -9.67 -24.62
CA MET A 43 -17.05 -9.12 -25.17
C MET A 43 -16.80 -7.97 -26.14
N ALA A 44 -15.90 -7.04 -25.79
CA ALA A 44 -15.51 -5.95 -26.68
C ALA A 44 -14.88 -6.45 -27.99
N GLY A 45 -14.00 -7.46 -27.92
CA GLY A 45 -13.41 -8.07 -29.11
C GLY A 45 -14.43 -8.79 -30.00
N ASN A 46 -15.40 -9.48 -29.40
CA ASN A 46 -16.46 -10.18 -30.13
C ASN A 46 -17.41 -9.18 -30.82
N ALA A 47 -17.84 -8.13 -30.12
CA ALA A 47 -18.69 -7.09 -30.68
C ALA A 47 -17.98 -6.36 -31.84
N GLN A 48 -16.70 -6.00 -31.69
CA GLN A 48 -15.90 -5.42 -32.76
C GLN A 48 -15.79 -6.37 -33.97
N SER A 49 -15.62 -7.66 -33.72
CA SER A 49 -15.55 -8.68 -34.78
C SER A 49 -16.88 -8.86 -35.51
N GLN A 50 -18.02 -8.74 -34.82
CA GLN A 50 -19.35 -8.81 -35.42
C GLN A 50 -19.66 -7.55 -36.25
N LEU A 51 -19.36 -6.36 -35.72
CA LEU A 51 -19.48 -5.10 -36.44
C LEU A 51 -18.64 -5.09 -37.72
N LYS A 52 -17.39 -5.59 -37.66
CA LYS A 52 -16.51 -5.71 -38.83
C LYS A 52 -17.04 -6.71 -39.88
N LYS A 53 -17.76 -7.75 -39.45
CA LYS A 53 -18.36 -8.75 -40.36
C LYS A 53 -19.63 -8.26 -41.04
N GLU A 54 -20.46 -7.48 -40.33
CA GLU A 54 -21.77 -7.06 -40.86
C GLU A 54 -21.74 -5.73 -41.62
N LEU A 55 -20.79 -4.84 -41.32
CA LEU A 55 -20.73 -3.51 -41.95
C LEU A 55 -19.80 -3.43 -43.18
N GLY A 56 -19.11 -4.52 -43.53
CA GLY A 56 -18.20 -4.57 -44.69
C GLY A 56 -16.96 -3.65 -44.56
N PRO A 57 -16.06 -3.66 -45.55
CA PRO A 57 -14.78 -2.93 -45.52
C PRO A 57 -14.89 -1.38 -45.53
N GLY A 58 -16.08 -0.80 -45.36
CA GLY A 58 -16.30 0.65 -45.32
C GLY A 58 -16.11 1.33 -43.96
N PHE A 59 -15.78 0.56 -42.91
CA PHE A 59 -15.49 1.07 -41.55
C PHE A 59 -14.05 0.73 -41.08
N GLU A 60 -13.15 0.43 -42.02
CA GLU A 60 -11.72 0.22 -41.72
C GLU A 60 -11.03 1.48 -41.19
N ASP A 61 -11.62 2.66 -41.40
CA ASP A 61 -11.07 3.97 -41.00
C ASP A 61 -11.65 4.51 -39.67
N VAL A 62 -12.54 3.78 -38.98
CA VAL A 62 -12.86 4.13 -37.59
C VAL A 62 -11.70 3.65 -36.74
N ASP A 63 -10.82 4.58 -36.39
CA ASP A 63 -9.57 4.34 -35.69
C ASP A 63 -9.84 3.88 -34.24
N PHE A 64 -10.17 2.59 -34.06
CA PHE A 64 -10.41 1.94 -32.76
C PHE A 64 -9.19 1.99 -31.82
N ARG A 65 -8.05 2.53 -32.29
CA ARG A 65 -6.88 2.85 -31.48
C ARG A 65 -7.14 3.98 -30.48
N ASP A 66 -8.10 4.87 -30.76
CA ASP A 66 -8.50 5.93 -29.83
C ASP A 66 -9.60 5.50 -28.83
N LEU A 67 -10.27 4.37 -29.10
CA LEU A 67 -11.18 3.69 -28.17
C LEU A 67 -10.46 2.71 -27.24
N ASN A 68 -9.11 2.74 -27.19
CA ASN A 68 -8.39 2.02 -26.16
C ASN A 68 -8.67 2.72 -24.82
N PRO A 69 -9.23 2.03 -23.82
CA PRO A 69 -9.54 2.65 -22.53
C PRO A 69 -8.30 3.29 -21.90
N LYS A 70 -7.09 2.77 -22.16
CA LYS A 70 -5.82 3.38 -21.75
C LYS A 70 -5.54 4.74 -22.42
N ALA A 71 -5.86 4.88 -23.71
CA ALA A 71 -5.65 6.13 -24.45
C ALA A 71 -6.72 7.18 -24.07
N PHE A 72 -7.97 6.75 -23.90
CA PHE A 72 -9.07 7.58 -23.43
C PHE A 72 -8.87 8.11 -22.00
N ILE A 73 -8.48 7.22 -21.07
CA ILE A 73 -8.11 7.60 -19.69
C ILE A 73 -6.93 8.58 -19.73
N LYS A 74 -5.90 8.34 -20.55
CA LYS A 74 -4.75 9.25 -20.65
C LYS A 74 -5.13 10.64 -21.16
N LYS A 75 -6.08 10.76 -22.09
CA LYS A 75 -6.54 12.05 -22.60
C LYS A 75 -7.44 12.78 -21.60
N HIS A 76 -8.42 12.10 -21.00
CA HIS A 76 -9.41 12.77 -20.13
C HIS A 76 -8.98 12.91 -18.65
N LEU A 77 -8.11 12.05 -18.13
CA LEU A 77 -7.60 12.16 -16.75
C LEU A 77 -6.27 12.92 -16.64
N LEU A 78 -5.67 13.39 -17.73
CA LEU A 78 -4.50 14.28 -17.62
C LEU A 78 -4.93 15.74 -17.79
N ASP A 79 -5.81 16.04 -18.74
CA ASP A 79 -6.22 17.41 -19.03
C ASP A 79 -7.12 18.03 -17.94
N ASP A 80 -7.96 17.25 -17.23
CA ASP A 80 -8.97 17.78 -16.29
C ASP A 80 -8.51 17.88 -14.81
N VAL A 81 -7.41 17.22 -14.41
CA VAL A 81 -7.01 17.08 -12.99
C VAL A 81 -5.62 17.61 -12.67
N GLU A 82 -4.96 18.24 -13.64
CA GLU A 82 -3.61 18.80 -13.50
C GLU A 82 -3.43 19.74 -12.28
N PRO A 83 -4.36 20.66 -11.92
CA PRO A 83 -4.22 21.50 -10.72
C PRO A 83 -4.41 20.72 -9.41
N ILE A 84 -5.35 19.76 -9.37
CA ILE A 84 -5.63 18.94 -8.18
C ILE A 84 -4.47 17.97 -7.90
N VAL A 85 -3.85 17.45 -8.97
CA VAL A 85 -2.70 16.56 -8.88
C VAL A 85 -1.44 17.30 -8.41
N ALA A 86 -1.34 18.61 -8.65
CA ALA A 86 -0.22 19.44 -8.20
C ALA A 86 -0.25 19.72 -6.68
N ASP A 87 -1.42 19.99 -6.11
CA ASP A 87 -1.58 20.25 -4.66
C ASP A 87 -1.34 18.97 -3.85
N VAL A 88 -1.93 17.85 -4.26
CA VAL A 88 -1.71 16.54 -3.62
C VAL A 88 -0.23 16.11 -3.71
N LYS A 89 0.45 16.52 -4.79
CA LYS A 89 1.88 16.31 -5.02
C LYS A 89 2.75 17.10 -4.05
N ALA A 90 2.35 18.32 -3.70
CA ALA A 90 3.04 19.14 -2.72
C ALA A 90 2.85 18.58 -1.29
N ASP A 91 1.63 18.25 -0.90
CA ASP A 91 1.31 17.69 0.42
C ASP A 91 1.99 16.34 0.65
N PHE A 92 2.02 15.50 -0.37
CA PHE A 92 2.68 14.19 -0.29
C PHE A 92 4.21 14.30 -0.24
N ALA A 93 4.80 15.27 -0.94
CA ALA A 93 6.23 15.54 -0.86
C ALA A 93 6.61 15.97 0.57
N VAL A 94 5.83 16.85 1.20
CA VAL A 94 6.04 17.25 2.61
C VAL A 94 5.92 16.05 3.55
N GLY A 95 4.89 15.22 3.38
CA GLY A 95 4.69 14.00 4.17
C GLY A 95 5.82 12.97 4.00
N THR A 96 6.36 12.84 2.80
CA THR A 96 7.47 11.93 2.47
C THR A 96 8.77 12.40 3.11
N GLU A 97 9.09 13.69 3.05
CA GLU A 97 10.27 14.26 3.70
C GLU A 97 10.20 14.14 5.23
N ALA A 98 9.02 14.39 5.82
CA ALA A 98 8.78 14.18 7.24
C ALA A 98 8.92 12.70 7.66
N GLY A 99 8.36 11.78 6.86
CA GLY A 99 8.49 10.34 7.09
C GLY A 99 9.93 9.84 6.98
N LYS A 100 10.73 10.41 6.08
CA LYS A 100 12.15 10.09 5.89
C LYS A 100 13.02 10.59 7.04
N GLY A 101 12.71 11.76 7.59
CA GLY A 101 13.35 12.28 8.80
C GLY A 101 13.11 11.38 10.02
N LEU A 102 11.85 10.96 10.20
CA LEU A 102 11.48 10.05 11.29
C LEU A 102 12.12 8.66 11.13
N ALA A 103 12.11 8.10 9.92
CA ALA A 103 12.74 6.79 9.67
C ALA A 103 14.25 6.79 9.95
N LYS A 104 14.94 7.91 9.70
CA LYS A 104 16.36 8.09 10.00
C LYS A 104 16.61 8.12 11.52
N ASP A 105 15.80 8.87 12.26
CA ASP A 105 15.92 9.01 13.71
C ASP A 105 15.66 7.69 14.46
N LEU A 106 14.67 6.90 14.01
CA LEU A 106 14.45 5.55 14.51
C LEU A 106 15.61 4.59 14.18
N THR A 107 16.24 4.75 13.02
CA THR A 107 17.38 3.89 12.62
C THR A 107 18.63 4.23 13.44
N ASP A 108 18.87 5.51 13.71
CA ASP A 108 20.02 5.99 14.47
C ASP A 108 19.91 5.61 15.96
N THR A 109 18.72 5.67 16.54
CA THR A 109 18.45 5.20 17.92
C THR A 109 18.61 3.68 18.06
N VAL A 110 18.13 2.90 17.10
CA VAL A 110 18.32 1.43 17.08
C VAL A 110 19.79 1.06 16.92
N ASN A 111 20.53 1.73 16.05
CA ASN A 111 21.96 1.47 15.86
C ASN A 111 22.79 1.88 17.09
N SER A 112 22.37 2.95 17.77
CA SER A 112 22.98 3.39 19.04
C SER A 112 22.72 2.39 20.17
N ALA A 113 21.51 1.84 20.26
CA ALA A 113 21.18 0.78 21.23
C ALA A 113 21.91 -0.54 20.94
N LYS A 114 22.05 -0.89 19.66
CA LYS A 114 22.81 -2.07 19.19
C LYS A 114 24.30 -1.97 19.50
N SER A 115 24.85 -0.76 19.51
CA SER A 115 26.27 -0.49 19.78
C SER A 115 26.61 -0.50 21.28
N ALA A 116 25.62 -0.35 22.16
CA ALA A 116 25.79 -0.40 23.62
C ALA A 116 25.77 -1.83 24.21
N ASP A 117 25.27 -2.82 23.47
CA ASP A 117 25.16 -4.24 23.89
C ASP A 117 26.48 -5.04 23.77
N GLY A 118 27.57 -4.40 23.34
CA GLY A 118 28.87 -5.04 23.06
C GLY A 118 29.94 -4.93 24.14
N SER A 119 29.67 -4.34 25.30
CA SER A 119 30.72 -3.98 26.29
C SER A 119 30.45 -4.52 27.69
N HIS A 120 31.24 -5.55 28.05
CA HIS A 120 31.63 -5.96 29.39
C HIS A 120 30.56 -6.45 30.38
N VAL A 121 30.40 -7.77 30.42
CA VAL A 121 30.17 -8.50 31.67
C VAL A 121 31.46 -8.44 32.50
N ASN A 122 31.45 -7.72 33.63
CA ASN A 122 32.44 -7.94 34.68
C ASN A 122 31.72 -8.06 36.03
N GLY A 123 31.77 -9.26 36.59
CA GLY A 123 31.26 -9.53 37.91
C GLY A 123 32.11 -8.85 38.97
N SER A 124 31.44 -8.21 39.94
CA SER A 124 31.95 -8.07 41.30
C SER A 124 30.90 -7.53 42.25
N GLY A 125 30.69 -8.26 43.33
CA GLY A 125 30.53 -7.69 44.66
C GLY A 125 29.27 -6.88 44.95
N ALA A 126 28.27 -7.58 45.48
CA ALA A 126 27.45 -7.19 46.62
C ALA A 126 27.30 -5.69 46.95
N MET A 127 26.09 -5.15 46.75
CA MET A 127 25.41 -4.37 47.78
C MET A 127 23.91 -4.64 47.74
N ALA A 128 23.47 -5.45 48.69
CA ALA A 128 22.07 -5.62 49.03
C ALA A 128 21.52 -4.29 49.57
N ALA A 129 20.57 -3.71 48.85
CA ALA A 129 19.67 -2.68 49.36
C ALA A 129 18.24 -3.21 49.22
N ALA A 130 17.65 -3.53 50.37
CA ALA A 130 16.32 -4.08 50.50
C ALA A 130 15.26 -3.12 49.93
N VAL A 131 14.52 -3.59 48.94
CA VAL A 131 13.24 -3.00 48.52
C VAL A 131 12.15 -3.95 49.04
N PRO A 132 11.17 -3.48 49.84
CA PRO A 132 10.17 -4.37 50.41
C PRO A 132 9.32 -4.98 49.30
N ALA A 133 9.18 -6.30 49.34
CA ALA A 133 8.32 -7.08 48.45
C ALA A 133 6.90 -6.50 48.50
N ARG A 134 6.37 -6.06 47.35
CA ARG A 134 4.94 -5.80 47.22
C ARG A 134 4.23 -7.12 47.46
N VAL A 135 3.48 -7.19 48.56
CA VAL A 135 2.55 -8.29 48.84
C VAL A 135 1.51 -8.28 47.73
N LEU A 136 1.63 -9.21 46.78
CA LEU A 136 0.52 -9.58 45.91
C LEU A 136 -0.46 -10.35 46.80
N THR A 137 -1.48 -9.68 47.31
CA THR A 137 -2.57 -10.38 47.99
C THR A 137 -3.19 -11.38 47.01
N PRO A 138 -3.42 -12.64 47.42
CA PRO A 138 -4.07 -13.63 46.57
C PRO A 138 -5.45 -13.14 46.08
N PHE A 139 -5.82 -13.56 44.87
CA PHE A 139 -7.13 -13.28 44.29
C PHE A 139 -8.21 -14.00 45.11
N ASP A 140 -9.19 -13.25 45.64
CA ASP A 140 -10.30 -13.77 46.44
C ASP A 140 -11.50 -14.11 45.54
N PRO A 141 -11.88 -15.39 45.40
CA PRO A 141 -12.98 -15.80 44.52
C PRO A 141 -14.39 -15.62 45.13
N ASP A 142 -14.53 -15.20 46.39
CA ASP A 142 -15.85 -15.04 47.04
C ASP A 142 -16.44 -13.61 46.92
N ALA A 143 -15.79 -12.70 46.19
CA ALA A 143 -16.35 -11.40 45.85
C ALA A 143 -17.29 -11.50 44.62
N THR A 144 -18.55 -11.86 44.85
CA THR A 144 -19.66 -11.72 43.89
C THR A 144 -20.47 -10.46 44.17
#